data_AF-A0A662LPM7-F1
#
_entry.id   AF-A0A662LPM7-F1
#
_cell.length_a   1.000
_cell.length_b   1.000
_cell.length_c   1.000
_cell.angle_alpha   90.00
_cell.angle_beta   90.00
_cell.angle_gamma   90.00
#
_symmetry.space_group_name_H-M   'P 1'
#
loop_
_entity.id
_entity.type
_entity.pdbx_description
1 polymer ?
#
loop_
_entity_poly.entity_id
_entity_poly.type
_entity_poly.pdbx_seq_one_letter_code
_entity_poly.pdbx_strand_id
1 'polypeptide(L)'
;MDDELKYYWKCSLIDINKREVVKTKDFLLDELPHNLGKHYPYSFSYLWIVTQFFGSHVIEDNQNKNQGRKGYPDFKIYSKDMKDIFYVEFKSTNDGLRLDQIKWYLNNKEKKYYILMCEERSGFLKKSDIISDLSNGSI
;
A
#
# COMPACT_ATOMS: atom_id res chain seq x y z
N MET A 1 -3.78 -6.83 -32.79
CA MET A 1 -3.82 -5.99 -31.58
C MET A 1 -2.71 -6.57 -30.75
N ASP A 2 -1.55 -5.91 -30.74
CA ASP A 2 -0.33 -6.52 -30.21
C ASP A 2 -0.43 -6.53 -28.69
N ASP A 3 -0.51 -7.73 -28.13
CA ASP A 3 -0.45 -7.93 -26.69
C ASP A 3 0.95 -7.52 -26.23
N GLU A 4 1.08 -6.33 -25.65
CA GLU A 4 2.33 -5.84 -25.10
C GLU A 4 2.55 -6.47 -23.73
N LEU A 5 3.73 -7.04 -23.50
CA LEU A 5 4.13 -7.50 -22.17
C LEU A 5 4.20 -6.29 -21.24
N LYS A 6 3.37 -6.29 -20.18
CA LYS A 6 3.36 -5.24 -19.16
C LYS A 6 4.05 -5.73 -17.90
N TYR A 7 4.82 -4.84 -17.27
CA TYR A 7 5.34 -5.03 -15.93
C TYR A 7 4.49 -4.24 -14.95
N TYR A 8 4.08 -4.88 -13.86
CA TYR A 8 3.16 -4.30 -12.91
C TYR A 8 3.43 -4.80 -11.48
N TRP A 9 2.96 -4.03 -10.51
CA TRP A 9 2.82 -4.47 -9.14
C TRP A 9 1.41 -4.97 -8.89
N LYS A 10 1.30 -6.21 -8.45
CA LYS A 10 0.08 -6.73 -7.85
C LYS A 10 0.13 -6.46 -6.36
N CYS A 11 -0.67 -5.51 -5.90
CA CYS A 11 -0.76 -5.17 -4.50
C CYS A 11 -2.00 -5.78 -3.86
N SER A 12 -1.82 -6.50 -2.76
CA SER A 12 -2.89 -7.14 -1.99
C SER A 12 -2.91 -6.60 -0.57
N LEU A 13 -4.08 -6.15 -0.12
CA LEU A 13 -4.35 -5.76 1.25
C LEU A 13 -4.81 -6.99 2.03
N ILE A 14 -4.02 -7.39 3.01
CA ILE A 14 -4.22 -8.61 3.81
C ILE A 14 -4.60 -8.20 5.23
N ASP A 15 -5.77 -8.63 5.70
CA ASP A 15 -6.16 -8.51 7.10
C ASP A 15 -5.45 -9.61 7.91
N ILE A 16 -4.55 -9.22 8.81
CA ILE A 16 -3.75 -10.18 9.57
C ILE A 16 -4.56 -10.86 10.67
N ASN A 17 -5.58 -10.19 11.19
CA ASN A 17 -6.44 -10.71 12.24
C ASN A 17 -7.32 -11.84 11.68
N LYS A 18 -7.81 -11.67 10.44
CA LYS A 18 -8.66 -12.64 9.75
C LYS A 18 -7.89 -13.61 8.85
N ARG A 19 -6.62 -13.30 8.55
CA ARG A 19 -5.74 -14.07 7.65
C ARG A 19 -6.31 -14.19 6.23
N GLU A 20 -6.88 -13.10 5.71
CA GLU A 20 -7.52 -13.07 4.40
C GLU A 20 -7.05 -11.89 3.55
N VAL A 21 -7.06 -12.09 2.23
CA VAL A 21 -6.90 -10.99 1.28
C VAL A 21 -8.24 -10.28 1.16
N VAL A 22 -8.28 -9.00 1.55
CA VAL A 22 -9.50 -8.18 1.55
C VAL A 22 -9.70 -7.49 0.21
N LYS A 23 -8.60 -7.06 -0.43
CA LYS A 23 -8.65 -6.33 -1.71
C LYS A 23 -7.33 -6.50 -2.46
N THR A 24 -7.41 -6.53 -3.78
CA THR A 24 -6.24 -6.53 -4.66
C THR A 24 -6.39 -5.43 -5.70
N LYS A 25 -5.27 -4.81 -6.08
CA LYS A 25 -5.16 -3.84 -7.16
C LYS A 25 -3.84 -4.05 -7.90
N ASP A 26 -3.90 -3.93 -9.23
CA ASP A 26 -2.72 -4.00 -10.08
C ASP A 26 -2.32 -2.57 -10.50
N PHE A 27 -1.02 -2.27 -10.48
CA PHE A 27 -0.44 -0.98 -10.81
C PHE A 27 0.65 -1.16 -11.85
N LEU A 28 0.50 -0.53 -13.02
CA LEU A 28 1.57 -0.54 -14.01
C LEU A 28 2.81 0.16 -13.47
N LEU A 29 3.99 -0.43 -13.69
CA LEU A 29 5.23 0.11 -13.14
C LEU A 29 5.55 1.49 -13.72
N ASP A 30 5.39 1.68 -15.02
CA ASP A 30 5.61 2.95 -15.72
C ASP A 30 4.66 4.06 -15.27
N GLU A 31 3.51 3.70 -14.71
CA GLU A 31 2.52 4.66 -14.17
C GLU A 31 2.74 5.01 -12.69
N LEU A 32 3.68 4.34 -12.00
CA LEU A 32 3.99 4.67 -10.62
C LEU A 32 4.61 6.08 -10.53
N PRO A 33 4.26 6.89 -9.52
CA PRO A 33 4.73 8.27 -9.40
C PRO A 33 6.25 8.45 -9.53
N HIS A 34 7.05 7.51 -9.01
CA HIS A 34 8.52 7.56 -9.12
C HIS A 34 9.06 7.29 -10.53
N ASN A 35 8.27 6.66 -11.41
CA ASN A 35 8.62 6.35 -12.80
C ASN A 35 8.06 7.36 -13.80
N LEU A 36 7.07 8.19 -13.42
CA LEU A 36 6.48 9.25 -14.24
C LEU A 36 7.37 10.49 -14.48
N GLY A 37 8.70 10.36 -14.36
CA GLY A 37 9.67 11.39 -14.76
C GLY A 37 9.74 12.64 -13.88
N LYS A 38 9.05 12.66 -12.73
CA LYS A 38 9.19 13.69 -11.70
C LYS A 38 9.96 13.10 -10.53
N HIS A 39 10.84 13.88 -9.89
CA HIS A 39 11.74 13.50 -8.79
C HIS A 39 11.06 13.03 -7.49
N TYR A 40 10.02 12.21 -7.57
CA TYR A 40 9.33 11.68 -6.41
C TYR A 40 10.15 10.52 -5.83
N PRO A 41 10.42 10.53 -4.51
CA PRO A 41 11.09 9.43 -3.86
C PRO A 41 10.23 8.16 -3.94
N TYR A 42 10.87 7.00 -3.86
CA TYR A 42 10.19 5.71 -3.91
C TYR A 42 9.09 5.58 -2.85
N SER A 43 9.33 6.14 -1.65
CA SER A 43 8.35 6.21 -0.55
C SER A 43 7.07 6.97 -0.92
N PHE A 44 7.13 7.94 -1.84
CA PHE A 44 5.92 8.62 -2.32
C PHE A 44 5.02 7.68 -3.13
N SER A 45 5.59 6.71 -3.85
CA SER A 45 4.79 5.72 -4.57
C SER A 45 4.08 4.77 -3.61
N TYR A 46 4.69 4.44 -2.47
CA TYR A 46 4.01 3.66 -1.43
C TYR A 46 2.82 4.42 -0.85
N LEU A 47 3.00 5.69 -0.49
CA LEU A 47 1.91 6.55 -0.03
C LEU A 47 0.79 6.62 -1.08
N TRP A 48 1.15 6.84 -2.35
CA TRP A 48 0.18 6.90 -3.43
C TRP A 48 -0.59 5.57 -3.57
N ILE A 49 0.08 4.42 -3.57
CA ILE A 49 -0.59 3.11 -3.62
C ILE A 49 -1.57 2.96 -2.44
N VAL A 50 -1.15 3.32 -1.22
CA VAL A 50 -2.03 3.27 -0.04
C VAL A 50 -3.29 4.10 -0.22
N THR A 51 -3.20 5.30 -0.83
CA THR A 51 -4.40 6.13 -1.12
C THR A 51 -5.41 5.41 -2.01
N GLN A 52 -4.95 4.52 -2.90
CA GLN A 52 -5.83 3.77 -3.78
C GLN A 52 -6.64 2.71 -3.03
N PHE A 53 -6.16 2.22 -1.88
CA PHE A 53 -6.93 1.29 -1.05
C PHE A 53 -7.88 2.01 -0.08
N PHE A 54 -7.53 3.22 0.35
CA PHE A 54 -8.20 3.93 1.44
C PHE A 54 -8.63 5.36 1.08
N GLY A 55 -9.02 5.63 -0.17
CA GLY A 55 -9.18 6.99 -0.72
C GLY A 55 -10.08 7.98 0.04
N SER A 56 -10.97 7.52 0.91
CA SER A 56 -11.81 8.38 1.77
C SER A 56 -11.21 8.68 3.16
N HIS A 57 -10.02 8.17 3.46
CA HIS A 57 -9.40 8.24 4.77
C HIS A 57 -8.21 9.20 4.78
N VAL A 58 -7.92 9.73 5.96
CA VAL A 58 -6.66 10.44 6.21
C VAL A 58 -5.55 9.41 6.37
N ILE A 59 -4.42 9.63 5.71
CA ILE A 59 -3.24 8.76 5.80
C ILE A 59 -2.13 9.53 6.50
N GLU A 60 -1.67 8.98 7.63
CA GLU A 60 -0.50 9.44 8.33
C GLU A 60 0.69 8.53 7.97
N ASP A 61 1.65 9.10 7.23
CA ASP A 61 2.94 8.48 6.94
C ASP A 61 3.82 8.49 8.20
N ASN A 62 4.07 7.29 8.73
CA ASN A 62 4.89 7.06 9.91
C ASN A 62 6.31 6.61 9.57
N GLN A 63 6.63 6.36 8.31
CA GLN A 63 7.96 5.92 7.87
C GLN A 63 9.03 6.95 8.27
N ASN A 64 8.67 8.24 8.23
CA ASN A 64 9.58 9.34 8.55
C ASN A 64 9.38 9.93 9.96
N LYS A 65 8.17 9.85 10.54
CA LYS A 65 7.82 10.55 11.79
C LYS A 65 8.23 9.81 13.06
N ASN A 66 8.37 8.48 13.00
CA ASN A 66 8.53 7.64 14.19
C ASN A 66 9.94 7.07 14.35
N GLN A 67 10.99 7.84 14.05
CA GLN A 67 12.39 7.39 14.12
C GLN A 67 12.83 6.81 15.50
N GLY A 68 12.03 6.96 16.56
CA GLY A 68 12.23 6.32 17.87
C GLY A 68 11.32 5.13 18.21
N ARG A 69 10.27 4.84 17.43
CA ARG A 69 9.29 3.76 17.72
C ARG A 69 9.48 2.59 16.76
N LYS A 70 10.42 1.71 17.10
CA LYS A 70 10.66 0.46 16.38
C LYS A 70 9.39 -0.39 16.28
N GLY A 71 9.19 -1.03 15.14
CA GLY A 71 8.04 -1.89 14.87
C GLY A 71 6.70 -1.18 14.66
N TYR A 72 6.64 0.15 14.74
CA TYR A 72 5.39 0.87 14.45
C TYR A 72 5.04 0.73 12.96
N PRO A 73 3.76 0.57 12.61
CA PRO A 73 3.34 0.37 11.22
C PRO A 73 3.66 1.56 10.33
N ASP A 74 4.03 1.30 9.08
CA ASP A 74 4.39 2.33 8.10
C ASP A 74 3.32 3.43 7.95
N PHE A 75 2.05 3.06 7.97
CA PHE A 75 0.93 3.99 7.81
C PHE A 75 -0.13 3.78 8.89
N LYS A 76 -0.67 4.90 9.37
CA LYS A 76 -1.88 4.93 10.18
C LYS A 76 -2.97 5.63 9.39
N ILE A 77 -4.08 4.95 9.19
CA ILE A 77 -5.15 5.38 8.30
C ILE A 77 -6.42 5.52 9.12
N TYR A 78 -7.13 6.63 8.98
CA TYR A 78 -8.32 6.86 9.80
C TYR A 78 -9.40 7.71 9.13
N SER A 79 -10.65 7.48 9.53
CA SER A 79 -11.78 8.31 9.13
C SER A 79 -11.69 9.68 9.82
N LYS A 80 -12.25 10.74 9.22
CA LYS A 80 -12.23 12.09 9.81
C LYS A 80 -12.82 12.16 11.23
N ASP A 81 -13.78 11.27 11.53
CA ASP A 81 -14.42 11.14 12.84
C ASP A 81 -13.71 10.15 13.79
N MET A 82 -12.56 9.59 13.37
CA MET A 82 -11.71 8.66 14.13
C MET A 82 -12.39 7.35 14.54
N LYS A 83 -13.56 7.01 13.98
CA LYS A 83 -14.25 5.75 14.29
C LYS A 83 -13.59 4.55 13.63
N ASP A 84 -13.05 4.74 12.44
CA ASP A 84 -12.28 3.73 11.75
C ASP A 84 -10.80 4.09 11.80
N ILE A 85 -10.00 3.21 12.40
CA ILE A 85 -8.55 3.33 12.47
C ILE A 85 -7.95 2.01 12.00
N PHE A 86 -7.07 2.11 11.02
CA PHE A 86 -6.32 1.01 10.46
C PHE A 86 -4.83 1.29 10.58
N TYR A 87 -4.07 0.22 10.74
CA TYR A 87 -2.62 0.24 10.79
C TYR A 87 -2.13 -0.62 9.64
N VAL A 88 -1.34 -0.04 8.75
CA VAL A 88 -0.93 -0.69 7.51
C VAL A 88 0.59 -0.72 7.44
N GLU A 89 1.12 -1.91 7.23
CA GLU A 89 2.53 -2.14 6.97
C GLU A 89 2.71 -2.42 5.48
N PHE A 90 3.60 -1.70 4.81
CA PHE A 90 3.89 -1.93 3.39
C PHE A 90 5.01 -2.96 3.26
N LYS A 91 4.81 -3.96 2.40
CA LYS A 91 5.80 -4.98 2.12
C LYS A 91 5.95 -5.22 0.63
N SER A 92 7.19 -5.38 0.18
CA SER A 92 7.49 -5.84 -1.17
C SER A 92 7.67 -7.36 -1.19
N THR A 93 7.73 -7.96 -2.39
CA THR A 93 7.86 -9.41 -2.63
C THR A 93 8.88 -10.12 -1.73
N ASN A 94 9.98 -9.45 -1.37
CA ASN A 94 11.08 -10.02 -0.61
C ASN A 94 11.21 -9.46 0.81
N ASP A 95 10.29 -8.58 1.23
CA ASP A 95 10.30 -8.00 2.57
C ASP A 95 9.30 -8.73 3.47
N GLY A 96 9.83 -9.44 4.47
CA GLY A 96 9.03 -10.05 5.52
C GLY A 96 8.72 -9.06 6.66
N LEU A 97 7.79 -9.43 7.55
CA LEU A 97 7.64 -8.70 8.81
C LEU A 97 8.90 -8.88 9.67
N ARG A 98 9.47 -7.76 10.12
CA ARG A 98 10.57 -7.76 11.10
C ARG A 98 10.06 -8.16 12.47
N LEU A 99 10.95 -8.65 13.34
CA LEU A 99 10.60 -9.10 14.69
C LEU A 99 9.96 -8.00 15.56
N ASP A 100 10.38 -6.75 15.40
CA ASP A 100 9.80 -5.61 16.11
C ASP A 100 8.38 -5.29 15.63
N GLN A 101 8.10 -5.44 14.34
CA GLN A 101 6.76 -5.28 13.75
C GLN A 101 5.82 -6.38 14.24
N ILE A 102 6.29 -7.63 14.27
CA ILE A 102 5.55 -8.76 14.83
C ILE A 102 5.24 -8.50 16.32
N LYS A 103 6.22 -8.06 17.11
CA LYS A 103 6.01 -7.71 18.52
C LYS A 103 4.98 -6.60 18.70
N TRP A 104 5.05 -5.56 17.87
CA TRP A 104 4.08 -4.48 17.91
C TRP A 104 2.66 -5.02 17.66
N TYR A 105 2.47 -5.83 16.62
CA TYR A 105 1.18 -6.45 16.33
C TYR A 105 0.68 -7.32 17.49
N LEU A 106 1.53 -8.20 18.03
CA LEU A 106 1.16 -9.09 19.14
C LEU A 106 0.73 -8.33 20.40
N ASN A 107 1.28 -7.14 20.63
CA ASN A 107 0.95 -6.26 21.76
C ASN A 107 -0.29 -5.38 21.50
N ASN A 108 -0.84 -5.38 20.28
CA ASN A 108 -1.93 -4.52 19.84
C ASN A 108 -2.96 -5.28 18.99
N LYS A 109 -3.25 -6.54 19.35
CA LYS A 109 -4.11 -7.45 18.55
C LYS A 109 -5.54 -6.97 18.38
N GLU A 110 -6.01 -6.09 19.25
CA GLU A 110 -7.33 -5.46 19.18
C GLU A 110 -7.44 -4.44 18.03
N LYS A 111 -6.31 -3.99 17.48
CA LYS A 111 -6.27 -3.02 16.39
C LYS A 111 -6.46 -3.72 15.04
N LYS A 112 -7.12 -3.02 14.10
CA LYS A 112 -7.25 -3.45 12.71
C LYS A 112 -5.89 -3.30 12.02
N TYR A 113 -5.16 -4.41 11.86
CA TYR A 113 -3.81 -4.42 11.30
C TYR A 113 -3.80 -5.12 9.94
N TYR A 114 -3.24 -4.44 8.94
CA TYR A 114 -3.13 -4.94 7.58
C TYR A 114 -1.69 -4.94 7.09
N ILE A 115 -1.38 -5.90 6.22
CA ILE A 115 -0.20 -5.84 5.35
C ILE A 115 -0.67 -5.45 3.96
N LEU A 116 -0.06 -4.43 3.39
CA LEU A 116 -0.17 -4.12 1.98
C LEU A 116 1.06 -4.72 1.27
N MET A 117 0.88 -5.91 0.71
CA MET A 117 1.93 -6.65 0.02
C MET A 117 1.89 -6.34 -1.47
N CYS A 118 2.97 -5.79 -2.03
CA CYS A 118 3.10 -5.50 -3.46
C CYS A 118 4.17 -6.39 -4.09
N GLU A 119 3.74 -7.20 -5.06
CA GLU A 119 4.59 -8.15 -5.76
C GLU A 119 4.84 -7.70 -7.20
N GLU A 120 6.11 -7.70 -7.63
CA GLU A 120 6.45 -7.47 -9.03
C GLU A 120 6.04 -8.65 -9.90
N ARG A 121 5.33 -8.35 -10.99
CA ARG A 121 4.86 -9.33 -11.95
C ARG A 121 5.08 -8.83 -13.37
N SER A 122 5.15 -9.79 -14.30
CA SER A 122 5.06 -9.53 -15.74
C SER A 122 3.91 -10.34 -16.30
N GLY A 123 3.21 -9.79 -17.28
CA GLY A 123 2.09 -10.48 -17.93
C GLY A 123 1.38 -9.61 -18.96
N PHE A 124 0.43 -10.20 -19.67
CA PHE A 124 -0.44 -9.49 -20.59
C PHE A 124 -1.66 -8.98 -19.82
N LEU A 125 -1.74 -7.66 -19.60
CA LEU A 125 -2.87 -7.01 -18.93
C LEU A 125 -3.75 -6.31 -19.96
N LYS A 126 -5.08 -6.44 -19.83
CA LYS A 126 -6.00 -5.61 -20.60
C LYS A 126 -6.05 -4.21 -20.00
N LYS A 127 -6.13 -3.20 -20.86
CA LYS A 127 -6.16 -1.78 -20.46
C LYS A 127 -7.30 -1.43 -19.48
N SER A 128 -8.40 -2.19 -19.50
CA SER A 128 -9.53 -2.06 -18.57
C SER A 128 -9.22 -2.50 -17.13
N ASP A 129 -8.19 -3.33 -16.95
CA ASP A 129 -7.85 -3.95 -15.67
C ASP A 129 -6.79 -3.11 -14.92
N ILE A 130 -6.36 -2.00 -15.53
CA ILE A 130 -5.31 -1.10 -15.05
C ILE A 130 -5.97 0.15 -14.47
N ILE A 131 -5.58 0.51 -13.24
CA ILE A 131 -5.96 1.79 -12.63
C ILE A 131 -4.95 2.85 -13.10
N SER A 132 -5.29 3.57 -14.17
CA SER A 132 -4.45 4.63 -14.75
C SER A 132 -4.90 6.06 -14.38
N ASP A 133 -6.02 6.22 -13.68
CA ASP A 133 -6.60 7.54 -13.42
C ASP A 133 -6.03 8.19 -12.15
N LEU A 134 -5.00 9.01 -12.34
CA LEU A 134 -4.58 10.04 -11.37
C LEU A 134 -5.57 11.23 -11.32
N SER A 135 -6.59 11.23 -12.18
CA SER A 135 -7.50 12.36 -12.45
C SER A 135 -8.64 12.54 -11.45
N ASN A 136 -8.94 11.55 -10.60
CA ASN A 136 -10.05 11.63 -9.63
C ASN A 136 -9.66 12.13 -8.23
N GLY A 137 -8.47 12.72 -8.08
CA GLY A 137 -8.08 13.46 -6.89
C GLY A 137 -8.51 14.93 -6.92
N SER A 138 -9.76 15.24 -7.24
CA SER A 138 -10.31 16.57 -6.93
C SER A 138 -10.57 16.63 -5.42
N ILE A 139 -9.61 17.19 -4.69
CA ILE A 139 -9.81 17.71 -3.33
C ILE A 139 -10.44 19.09 -3.44
#